data_AF-A0A8T1JR75-F1
#
_entry.id   AF-A0A8T1JR75-F1
#
_cell.length_a   1.000
_cell.length_b   1.000
_cell.length_c   1.000
_cell.angle_alpha   90.00
_cell.angle_beta   90.00
_cell.angle_gamma   90.00
#
_symmetry.space_group_name_H-M   'P 1'
#
loop_
_entity.id
_entity.type
_entity.pdbx_description
1 polymer ?
#
loop_
_entity_poly.entity_id
_entity_poly.type
_entity_poly.pdbx_seq_one_letter_code
_entity_poly.pdbx_strand_id
1 'polypeptide(L)' 'MLLRSGPPTSNTVERFFNVVKATFGLQRQRHQPATLEIILFLPMNDALWDPNVVNECC' A
#
# COMPACT_ATOMS: atom_id res chain seq x y z
N MET A 1 2.09 -17.24 -20.01
CA MET A 1 1.68 -16.05 -19.22
C MET A 1 1.90 -16.36 -17.76
N LEU A 2 3.12 -16.17 -17.26
CA LEU A 2 3.41 -16.34 -15.84
C LEU A 2 3.20 -14.98 -15.19
N LEU A 3 2.06 -14.82 -14.51
CA LEU A 3 1.90 -13.80 -13.48
C LEU A 3 2.95 -14.12 -12.42
N ARG A 4 4.14 -13.53 -12.57
CA ARG A 4 5.19 -13.54 -11.58
C ARG A 4 4.66 -12.66 -10.45
N SER A 5 3.82 -13.24 -9.60
CA SER A 5 3.32 -12.56 -8.40
C SER A 5 4.54 -12.03 -7.68
N GLY A 6 4.52 -10.74 -7.34
CA GLY A 6 5.60 -10.10 -6.60
C GLY A 6 6.02 -10.90 -5.36
N PRO A 7 7.17 -10.57 -4.76
CA PRO A 7 7.75 -11.29 -3.62
C PRO A 7 6.68 -11.58 -2.57
N PRO A 8 6.66 -12.77 -1.93
CA PRO A 8 5.53 -13.28 -1.15
C PRO A 8 5.02 -12.20 -0.18
N THR A 9 3.91 -11.55 -0.56
CA THR A 9 3.55 -10.18 -0.15
C THR A 9 2.85 -10.12 1.21
N SER A 10 2.68 -11.24 1.92
CA SER A 10 1.98 -11.28 3.23
C SER A 10 2.65 -10.34 4.23
N ASN A 11 3.98 -10.40 4.38
CA ASN A 11 4.68 -9.65 5.41
C ASN A 11 4.66 -8.13 5.18
N THR A 12 4.75 -7.66 3.94
CA THR A 12 4.78 -6.21 3.66
C THR A 12 3.42 -5.57 3.89
N VAL A 13 2.35 -6.22 3.42
CA VAL A 13 0.98 -5.73 3.57
C VAL A 13 0.54 -5.79 5.03
N GLU A 14 0.80 -6.91 5.72
CA GLU A 14 0.47 -7.04 7.14
C GLU A 14 1.25 -6.04 8.00
N ARG A 15 2.55 -5.86 7.75
CA ARG A 15 3.38 -4.89 8.48
C ARG A 15 2.91 -3.46 8.23
N PHE A 16 2.52 -3.14 7.00
CA PHE A 16 1.92 -1.86 6.67
C PHE A 16 0.64 -1.63 7.49
N PHE A 17 -0.34 -2.53 7.42
CA PHE A 17 -1.59 -2.36 8.17
C PHE A 17 -1.38 -2.34 9.69
N ASN A 18 -0.37 -3.05 10.21
CA ASN A 18 -0.03 -3.01 11.63
C ASN A 18 0.52 -1.63 12.06
N VAL A 19 1.45 -1.06 11.28
CA VAL A 19 1.97 0.30 11.52
C VAL A 19 0.86 1.35 11.40
N VAL A 20 0.04 1.24 10.36
CA VAL A 20 -1.12 2.12 10.16
C VAL A 20 -2.08 2.09 11.34
N LYS A 21 -2.39 0.90 11.85
CA LYS A 21 -3.28 0.73 13.00
C LYS A 21 -2.69 1.38 14.25
N ALA A 22 -1.38 1.24 14.48
CA ALA A 22 -0.69 1.85 15.62
C ALA A 22 -0.61 3.38 15.52
N THR A 23 -0.36 3.94 14.34
CA THR A 23 -0.13 5.38 14.15
C THR A 23 -1.42 6.18 13.94
N PHE A 24 -2.40 5.63 13.21
CA PHE A 24 -3.61 6.34 12.80
C PHE A 24 -4.88 5.82 13.45
N GLY A 25 -4.81 4.84 14.36
CA GLY A 25 -6.00 4.27 15.02
C GLY A 25 -6.91 5.31 15.69
N LEU A 26 -6.32 6.36 16.28
CA LEU A 26 -7.06 7.47 16.89
C LEU A 26 -7.60 8.47 15.85
N GLN A 27 -6.77 8.81 14.85
CA GLN A 27 -7.18 9.72 13.77
C GLN A 27 -8.30 9.13 12.92
N ARG A 28 -8.37 7.80 12.83
CA ARG A 28 -9.43 7.06 12.15
C ARG A 28 -10.82 7.37 12.66
N GLN A 29 -10.97 7.64 13.95
CA GLN A 29 -12.26 7.97 14.54
C GLN A 29 -12.68 9.43 14.27
N ARG A 30 -11.73 10.28 13.83
CA ARG A 30 -11.94 11.72 13.65
C ARG A 30 -11.94 12.17 12.18
N HIS A 31 -11.53 11.31 11.25
CA HIS A 31 -11.42 11.62 9.83
C HIS A 31 -12.31 10.71 8.98
N GLN A 32 -12.76 11.20 7.82
CA GLN A 32 -13.50 10.37 6.88
C GLN A 32 -12.63 9.19 6.40
N PRO A 33 -13.20 7.97 6.29
CA PRO A 33 -12.47 6.79 5.83
C PRO A 33 -11.68 7.02 4.54
N ALA A 34 -12.28 7.70 3.56
CA ALA A 34 -11.65 8.00 2.28
C ALA A 34 -10.37 8.86 2.41
N THR A 35 -10.33 9.83 3.32
CA THR A 35 -9.14 10.66 3.54
C THR A 35 -7.99 9.84 4.09
N LEU A 36 -8.29 8.91 4.99
CA LEU A 36 -7.27 8.02 5.56
C LEU A 36 -6.77 7.05 4.51
N GLU A 37 -7.66 6.50 3.68
CA GLU A 37 -7.29 5.64 2.57
C GLU A 37 -6.33 6.36 1.60
N ILE A 38 -6.60 7.61 1.26
CA ILE A 38 -5.71 8.42 0.39
C ILE A 38 -4.32 8.62 1.02
N ILE A 39 -4.26 9.02 2.30
CA ILE A 39 -2.99 9.25 3.03
C ILE A 39 -2.17 7.96 3.15
N LEU A 40 -2.84 6.82 3.28
CA LEU A 40 -2.21 5.52 3.50
C LEU A 40 -1.82 4.82 2.19
N PHE A 41 -2.71 4.81 1.20
CA PHE A 41 -2.53 4.01 -0.01
C PHE A 41 -1.71 4.73 -1.08
N LEU A 42 -1.73 6.07 -1.18
CA LEU A 42 -0.93 6.78 -2.20
C LEU A 42 0.58 6.51 -2.08
N PRO A 43 1.22 6.63 -0.90
CA PRO A 43 2.65 6.38 -0.78
C PRO A 43 3.00 4.90 -0.98
N MET A 44 2.12 4.00 -0.53
CA MET A 44 2.33 2.57 -0.69
C MET A 44 2.17 2.15 -2.15
N ASN A 45 1.24 2.75 -2.88
CA ASN A 45 1.08 2.53 -4.31
C ASN A 45 2.32 2.99 -5.08
N ASP A 46 2.85 4.19 -4.79
CA ASP A 46 4.10 4.69 -5.39
C ASP A 46 5.29 3.77 -5.11
N ALA A 47 5.42 3.27 -3.87
CA ALA A 47 6.49 2.35 -3.49
C ALA A 47 6.36 0.94 -4.09
N LEU A 48 5.14 0.50 -4.43
CA LEU A 48 4.87 -0.82 -5.01
C LEU A 48 4.84 -0.81 -6.54
N TRP A 49 4.49 0.33 -7.16
CA TRP A 49 4.39 0.50 -8.61
C TRP A 49 5.59 1.28 -9.13
N ASP A 50 6.65 0.56 -9.50
CA ASP A 50 7.74 1.15 -10.28
C ASP A 50 7.26 1.37 -11.72
N PRO A 51 7.17 2.61 -12.23
CA PRO A 51 6.76 2.88 -13.61
C PRO A 51 7.69 2.24 -14.65
N ASN A 52 8.94 1.97 -14.30
CA ASN A 52 9.88 1.30 -15.20
C ASN A 52 9.52 -0.17 -15.41
N VAL A 53 8.96 -0.85 -14.39
CA VAL A 53 8.49 -2.24 -14.51
C VAL A 53 7.33 -2.34 -15.51
N VAL A 54 6.48 -1.31 -15.60
CA VAL A 54 5.39 -1.25 -16.58
C VAL A 54 5.92 -1.02 -17.99
N ASN A 55 6.97 -0.20 -18.13
CA ASN A 55 7.57 0.12 -19.42
C ASN A 55 8.33 -1.06 -20.05
N GLU A 56 8.90 -1.98 -19.25
CA GLU A 56 9.56 -3.19 -19.76
C GLU A 56 8.59 -4.24 -20.34
N CYS A 57 7.28 -4.07 -20.18
CA CYS A 57 6.26 -4.96 -20.74
C CYS A 57 5.69 -4.51 -22.11
N CYS A 58 6.15 -3.39 -22.68
CA CYS A 58 5.76 -2.87 -23.99
C CYS A 58 6.92 -2.95 -24.98
#